data_AF-A0A1X1JTP9-F1
#
_entry.id   AF-A0A1X1JTP9-F1
#
_cell.length_a   1.000
_cell.length_b   1.000
_cell.length_c   1.000
_cell.angle_alpha   90.00
_cell.angle_beta   90.00
_cell.angle_gamma   90.00
#
_symmetry.space_group_name_H-M   'P 1'
#
loop_
_entity.id
_entity.type
_entity.pdbx_description
1 polymer ?
#
loop_
_entity_poly.entity_id
_entity_poly.type
_entity_poly.pdbx_seq_one_letter_code
_entity_poly.pdbx_strand_id
1 'polypeptide(L)'
;MKLIKKLGRMRINNRKNLESCSLFECPRCGSRVIRPTGEGNRLTACSQSCSQLGIRRGPYKEIVIIGGYEYIYMPEHPNAMKSGYVGKHRLVLENKLGRHLMNGEIAHHVNENKLDNSPENIELMSFSEHSRLHAKEKWEERGGFVTI
;
A
#
# COMPACT_ATOMS: atom_id res chain seq x y z
N MET A 1 -0.42 -21.13 15.78
CA MET A 1 0.66 -21.99 16.30
C MET A 1 0.03 -23.08 17.13
N LYS A 2 0.66 -24.25 17.27
CA LYS A 2 0.08 -25.35 18.04
C LYS A 2 0.44 -25.19 19.51
N LEU A 3 -0.57 -25.12 20.39
CA LEU A 3 -0.34 -25.06 21.84
C LEU A 3 0.20 -26.41 22.33
N ILE A 4 1.37 -26.41 22.96
CA ILE A 4 1.95 -27.62 23.57
C ILE A 4 1.59 -27.67 25.06
N LYS A 5 1.89 -26.61 25.81
CA LYS A 5 1.79 -26.61 27.27
C LYS A 5 1.48 -25.22 27.83
N LYS A 6 0.57 -25.13 28.78
CA LYS A 6 0.35 -23.91 29.57
C LYS A 6 1.43 -23.80 30.65
N LEU A 7 2.09 -22.64 30.76
CA LEU A 7 3.21 -22.44 31.70
C LEU A 7 2.82 -21.61 32.93
N GLY A 8 1.65 -20.98 32.91
CA GLY A 8 1.18 -20.11 34.00
C GLY A 8 1.42 -18.63 33.73
N ARG A 9 1.32 -17.80 34.77
CA ARG A 9 1.47 -16.34 34.64
C ARG A 9 2.92 -15.92 34.85
N MET A 10 3.52 -15.26 33.85
CA MET A 10 4.91 -14.79 33.92
C MET A 10 5.10 -13.51 33.08
N ARG A 11 6.21 -12.80 33.31
CA ARG A 11 6.63 -11.65 32.49
C ARG A 11 7.57 -12.15 31.40
N ILE A 12 7.29 -11.80 30.14
CA ILE A 12 8.08 -12.22 28.97
C ILE A 12 8.41 -11.00 28.12
N ASN A 13 9.57 -11.00 27.45
CA ASN A 13 10.00 -9.97 26.50
C ASN A 13 9.95 -8.55 27.09
N ASN A 14 10.42 -8.36 28.32
CA ASN A 14 10.42 -7.08 29.03
C ASN A 14 9.04 -6.40 29.16
N ARG A 15 7.95 -7.17 29.10
CA ARG A 15 6.60 -6.63 29.33
C ARG A 15 6.40 -6.28 30.80
N LYS A 16 5.70 -5.17 31.04
CA LYS A 16 5.38 -4.66 32.39
C LYS A 16 4.40 -5.57 33.14
N ASN A 17 3.44 -6.15 32.42
CA ASN A 17 2.34 -6.91 33.01
C ASN A 17 2.65 -8.40 33.10
N LEU A 18 2.13 -9.04 34.16
CA LEU A 18 2.15 -10.48 34.32
C LEU A 18 1.03 -11.09 33.46
N GLU A 19 1.40 -11.84 32.42
CA GLU A 19 0.44 -12.42 31.48
C GLU A 19 0.45 -13.95 31.57
N SER A 20 -0.69 -14.59 31.29
CA SER A 20 -0.73 -16.03 31.16
C SER A 20 0.03 -16.45 29.89
N CYS A 21 1.10 -17.21 30.04
CA CYS A 21 1.97 -17.65 28.96
C CYS A 21 1.88 -19.17 28.74
N SER A 22 2.11 -19.56 27.49
CA SER A 22 2.13 -20.95 27.07
C SER A 22 3.25 -21.21 26.07
N LEU A 23 3.69 -22.47 26.00
CA LEU A 23 4.62 -22.97 25.02
C LEU A 23 3.86 -23.38 23.75
N PHE A 24 4.32 -22.86 22.61
CA PHE A 24 3.74 -23.12 21.31
C PHE A 24 4.77 -23.71 20.35
N GLU A 25 4.32 -24.55 19.43
CA GLU A 25 5.08 -25.06 18.30
C GLU A 25 4.71 -24.30 17.02
N CYS A 26 5.73 -23.90 16.26
CA CYS A 26 5.52 -23.33 14.95
C CYS A 26 5.22 -24.42 13.92
N PRO A 27 4.08 -24.38 13.21
CA PRO A 27 3.77 -25.37 12.18
C PRO A 27 4.61 -25.25 10.90
N ARG A 28 5.42 -24.19 10.78
CA ARG A 28 6.24 -23.92 9.59
C ARG A 28 7.70 -24.35 9.76
N CYS A 29 8.30 -24.06 10.92
CA CYS A 29 9.72 -24.39 11.19
C CYS A 29 9.94 -25.34 12.38
N GLY A 30 8.88 -25.78 13.09
CA GLY A 30 9.00 -26.66 14.25
C GLY A 30 9.55 -26.01 15.53
N SER A 31 9.98 -24.74 15.48
CA SER A 31 10.53 -24.07 16.66
C SER A 31 9.49 -23.95 17.79
N ARG A 32 9.94 -24.21 19.02
CA ARG A 32 9.15 -24.05 20.23
C ARG A 32 9.37 -22.66 20.83
N VAL A 33 8.29 -21.89 20.96
CA VAL A 33 8.35 -20.50 21.43
C VAL A 33 7.37 -20.28 22.57
N ILE A 34 7.79 -19.52 23.58
CA ILE A 34 6.90 -19.11 24.67
C ILE A 34 6.26 -17.77 24.30
N ARG A 35 4.94 -17.70 24.37
CA ARG A 35 4.17 -16.48 24.11
C ARG A 35 3.03 -16.33 25.13
N PRO A 36 2.53 -15.10 25.35
CA PRO A 36 1.23 -14.91 25.98
C PRO A 36 0.18 -15.76 25.27
N THR A 37 -0.66 -16.46 26.03
CA THR A 37 -1.57 -17.47 25.48
C THR A 37 -2.51 -16.88 24.43
N GLY A 38 -3.05 -15.67 24.67
CA GLY A 38 -3.91 -14.98 23.69
C GLY A 38 -3.19 -14.52 22.43
N GLU A 39 -1.89 -14.22 22.50
CA GLU A 39 -1.09 -13.90 21.32
C GLU A 39 -0.74 -15.16 20.53
N GLY A 40 -0.26 -16.20 21.22
CA GLY A 40 0.15 -17.44 20.56
C GLY A 40 -0.98 -18.19 19.87
N ASN A 41 -2.21 -18.09 20.39
CA ASN A 41 -3.40 -18.63 19.75
C ASN A 41 -3.76 -17.90 18.44
N ARG A 42 -3.50 -16.58 18.35
CA ARG A 42 -3.80 -15.77 17.16
C ARG A 42 -2.75 -15.91 16.05
N LEU A 43 -1.49 -16.07 16.42
CA LEU A 43 -0.39 -16.14 15.47
C LEU A 43 -0.38 -17.46 14.70
N THR A 44 -0.19 -17.42 13.39
CA THR A 44 -0.10 -18.62 12.53
C THR A 44 1.28 -19.27 12.55
N ALA A 45 2.35 -18.50 12.75
CA ALA A 45 3.74 -18.95 12.83
C ALA A 45 4.51 -18.22 13.97
N CYS A 46 5.76 -18.63 14.23
CA CYS A 46 6.57 -18.07 15.33
C CYS A 46 7.11 -16.65 15.07
N SER A 47 7.20 -16.24 13.80
CA SER A 47 7.72 -14.95 13.35
C SER A 47 7.09 -14.53 12.01
N GLN A 48 7.30 -13.28 11.61
CA GLN A 48 6.90 -12.76 10.29
C GLN A 48 7.61 -13.48 9.14
N SER A 49 8.91 -13.76 9.28
CA SER A 49 9.63 -14.53 8.26
C SER A 49 9.00 -15.92 8.11
N CYS A 50 8.69 -16.58 9.23
CA CYS A 50 8.15 -17.92 9.24
C CYS A 50 6.70 -17.98 8.72
N SER A 51 5.89 -16.94 8.94
CA SER A 51 4.55 -16.84 8.35
C SER A 51 4.62 -16.62 6.84
N GLN A 52 5.65 -15.95 6.32
CA GLN A 52 5.85 -15.70 4.90
C GLN A 52 6.58 -16.83 4.16
N LEU A 53 7.28 -17.73 4.87
CA LEU A 53 7.94 -18.90 4.28
C LEU A 53 6.95 -19.61 3.37
N GLY A 54 7.33 -19.93 2.13
CA GLY A 54 6.52 -20.71 1.19
C GLY A 54 5.20 -20.09 0.73
N ILE A 55 4.86 -18.86 1.14
CA ILE A 55 3.75 -18.11 0.52
C ILE A 55 4.29 -17.54 -0.79
N ARG A 56 3.95 -18.19 -1.91
CA ARG A 56 4.14 -17.58 -3.22
C ARG A 56 3.17 -16.41 -3.32
N ARG A 57 3.67 -15.19 -3.50
CA ARG A 57 2.81 -14.09 -3.96
C ARG A 57 2.21 -14.55 -5.29
N GLY A 58 0.91 -14.37 -5.45
CA GLY A 58 0.23 -14.70 -6.71
C GLY A 58 0.87 -13.97 -7.89
N PRO A 59 0.57 -14.38 -9.13
CA PRO A 59 1.07 -13.67 -10.30
C PRO A 59 0.72 -12.18 -10.23
N TYR A 60 1.58 -11.34 -10.81
CA TYR A 60 1.25 -9.94 -11.01
C TYR A 60 -0.03 -9.85 -11.85
N LYS A 61 -0.94 -8.97 -11.45
CA LYS A 61 -2.16 -8.70 -12.22
C LYS A 61 -1.80 -7.71 -13.33
N GLU A 62 -2.39 -7.88 -14.50
CA GLU A 62 -2.17 -6.94 -15.60
C GLU A 62 -2.62 -5.52 -15.24
N ILE A 63 -3.78 -5.40 -14.58
CA ILE A 63 -4.36 -4.13 -14.13
C ILE A 63 -4.68 -4.19 -12.63
N VAL A 64 -4.37 -3.11 -11.91
CA VAL A 64 -4.75 -2.90 -10.50
C VAL A 64 -5.27 -1.49 -10.28
N ILE A 65 -6.17 -1.32 -9.31
CA ILE A 65 -6.66 0.01 -8.90
C ILE A 65 -6.00 0.39 -7.58
N ILE A 66 -5.30 1.52 -7.55
CA ILE A 66 -4.60 2.03 -6.36
C ILE A 66 -4.99 3.50 -6.17
N GLY A 67 -5.59 3.84 -5.02
CA GLY A 67 -5.97 5.22 -4.70
C GLY A 67 -7.01 5.83 -5.66
N GLY A 68 -7.81 4.99 -6.33
CA GLY A 68 -8.80 5.40 -7.32
C GLY A 68 -8.26 5.52 -8.75
N TYR A 69 -6.98 5.25 -8.99
CA TYR A 69 -6.38 5.26 -10.33
C TYR A 69 -6.14 3.85 -10.85
N GLU A 70 -6.28 3.65 -12.16
CA GLU A 70 -5.86 2.43 -12.85
C GLU A 70 -4.35 2.41 -13.07
N TYR A 71 -3.72 1.27 -12.78
CA TYR A 71 -2.32 1.00 -12.98
C TYR A 71 -2.14 -0.27 -13.82
N ILE A 72 -1.20 -0.22 -14.76
CA ILE A 72 -0.87 -1.32 -15.67
C ILE A 72 0.49 -1.89 -15.28
N TYR A 73 0.61 -3.22 -15.26
CA TYR A 73 1.87 -3.90 -15.00
C TYR A 73 2.81 -3.78 -16.21
N MET A 74 3.86 -2.99 -16.06
CA MET A 74 4.87 -2.75 -17.08
C MET A 74 6.24 -2.53 -16.40
N PRO A 75 6.90 -3.62 -15.92
CA PRO A 75 8.08 -3.53 -15.07
C PRO A 75 9.30 -2.90 -15.76
N GLU A 76 9.39 -2.99 -17.08
CA GLU A 76 10.48 -2.43 -17.88
C GLU A 76 10.33 -0.91 -18.11
N HIS A 77 9.21 -0.30 -17.70
CA HIS A 77 9.02 1.13 -17.92
C HIS A 77 9.96 1.95 -17.03
N PRO A 78 10.66 2.98 -17.57
CA PRO A 78 11.62 3.77 -16.80
C PRO A 78 10.99 4.47 -15.58
N ASN A 79 9.69 4.74 -15.65
CA ASN A 79 8.93 5.38 -14.58
C ASN A 79 7.95 4.41 -13.88
N ALA A 80 8.23 3.11 -13.91
CA ALA A 80 7.50 2.12 -13.13
C ALA A 80 7.76 2.28 -11.63
N MET A 81 6.73 2.00 -10.84
CA MET A 81 6.87 1.84 -9.39
C MET A 81 7.76 0.63 -9.08
N LYS A 82 8.28 0.53 -7.84
CA LYS A 82 9.03 -0.65 -7.36
C LYS A 82 8.26 -1.97 -7.50
N SER A 83 6.94 -1.91 -7.61
CA SER A 83 6.05 -3.04 -7.84
C SER A 83 5.94 -3.44 -9.32
N GLY A 84 6.53 -2.68 -10.25
CA GLY A 84 6.46 -2.88 -11.70
C GLY A 84 5.22 -2.29 -12.37
N TYR A 85 4.48 -1.42 -11.68
CA TYR A 85 3.25 -0.83 -12.21
C TYR A 85 3.43 0.63 -12.62
N VAL A 86 2.71 1.07 -13.65
CA VAL A 86 2.67 2.45 -14.14
C VAL A 86 1.21 2.92 -14.20
N GLY A 87 0.93 4.18 -13.83
CA GLY A 87 -0.42 4.73 -13.91
C GLY A 87 -0.90 4.86 -15.36
N LYS A 88 -2.13 4.41 -15.65
CA LYS A 88 -2.69 4.41 -17.02
C LYS A 88 -2.83 5.83 -17.57
N HIS A 89 -3.35 6.78 -16.78
CA HIS A 89 -3.42 8.20 -17.13
C HIS A 89 -2.07 8.77 -17.56
N ARG A 90 -0.99 8.38 -16.88
CA ARG A 90 0.37 8.76 -17.25
C ARG A 90 0.77 8.18 -18.61
N LEU A 91 0.52 6.90 -18.85
CA LEU A 91 0.82 6.26 -20.15
C LEU A 91 0.04 6.91 -21.31
N VAL A 92 -1.22 7.29 -21.06
CA VAL A 92 -2.05 8.01 -22.04
C VAL A 92 -1.42 9.35 -22.39
N LEU A 93 -0.94 10.11 -21.40
CA LEU A 93 -0.27 11.38 -21.64
C LEU A 93 1.09 11.21 -22.33
N GLU A 94 1.88 10.21 -21.95
CA GLU A 94 3.16 9.91 -22.60
C GLU A 94 2.98 9.56 -24.07
N ASN A 95 1.95 8.76 -24.39
CA ASN A 95 1.58 8.44 -25.76
C ASN A 95 1.15 9.70 -26.55
N LYS A 96 0.41 10.61 -25.91
CA LYS A 96 0.00 11.90 -26.51
C LYS A 96 1.19 12.81 -26.79
N LEU A 97 2.21 12.81 -25.93
CA LEU A 97 3.41 13.62 -26.07
C LEU A 97 4.49 12.99 -26.95
N GLY A 98 4.42 11.68 -27.20
CA GLY A 98 5.46 10.91 -27.91
C GLY A 98 6.76 10.77 -27.12
N ARG A 99 6.74 11.00 -25.80
CA ARG A 99 7.89 10.85 -24.90
C ARG A 99 7.43 10.51 -23.48
N HIS A 100 8.34 9.98 -22.67
CA HIS A 100 8.06 9.78 -21.23
C HIS A 100 7.89 11.12 -20.51
N LEU A 101 7.07 11.14 -19.45
CA LEU A 101 6.97 12.31 -18.59
C LEU A 101 8.26 12.48 -17.78
N MET A 102 8.72 13.72 -17.72
CA MET A 102 9.88 14.14 -16.96
C MET A 102 9.52 14.34 -15.49
N ASN A 103 10.55 14.53 -14.65
CA ASN A 103 10.35 14.87 -13.26
C ASN A 103 9.63 16.22 -13.14
N GLY A 104 8.53 16.25 -12.40
CA GLY A 104 7.71 17.44 -12.19
C GLY A 104 6.56 17.60 -13.18
N GLU A 105 6.44 16.73 -14.18
CA GLU A 105 5.29 16.65 -15.07
C GLU A 105 4.23 15.69 -14.49
N ILE A 106 2.97 16.14 -14.46
CA ILE A 106 1.83 15.41 -13.92
C ILE A 106 0.77 15.25 -14.99
N ALA A 107 0.21 14.05 -15.10
CA ALA A 107 -1.02 13.79 -15.84
C ALA A 107 -2.22 14.08 -14.94
N HIS A 108 -2.95 15.16 -15.24
CA HIS A 108 -4.13 15.60 -14.48
C HIS A 108 -5.42 15.21 -15.21
N HIS A 109 -6.43 14.78 -14.44
CA HIS A 109 -7.76 14.44 -14.94
C HIS A 109 -8.67 15.66 -14.88
N VAL A 110 -9.04 16.21 -16.04
CA VAL A 110 -9.83 17.46 -16.14
C VAL A 110 -11.22 17.32 -15.53
N ASN A 111 -11.87 16.16 -15.70
CA ASN A 111 -13.19 15.89 -15.13
C ASN A 111 -13.17 15.32 -13.70
N GLU A 112 -11.99 15.28 -13.07
CA GLU A 112 -11.74 14.70 -11.73
C GLU A 112 -12.06 13.20 -11.58
N ASN A 113 -12.55 12.54 -12.63
CA ASN A 113 -12.78 11.10 -12.66
C ASN A 113 -11.49 10.35 -12.96
N LYS A 114 -10.84 9.89 -11.90
CA LYS A 114 -9.54 9.18 -11.91
C LYS A 114 -9.52 7.89 -12.74
N LEU A 115 -10.68 7.32 -13.06
CA LEU A 115 -10.81 6.11 -13.88
C LEU A 115 -11.06 6.42 -15.37
N ASP A 116 -11.42 7.65 -15.70
CA ASP A 116 -11.57 8.09 -17.09
C ASP A 116 -10.21 8.47 -17.67
N ASN A 117 -9.58 7.51 -18.35
CA ASN A 117 -8.26 7.66 -18.95
C ASN A 117 -8.33 8.03 -20.44
N SER A 118 -9.40 8.69 -20.88
CA SER A 118 -9.53 9.16 -22.26
C SER A 118 -8.49 10.27 -22.54
N PRO A 119 -7.79 10.29 -23.69
CA PRO A 119 -6.71 11.26 -23.97
C PRO A 119 -7.12 12.74 -23.87
N GLU A 120 -8.39 13.04 -24.11
CA GLU A 120 -9.03 14.36 -23.96
C GLU A 120 -9.22 14.76 -22.51
N ASN A 121 -9.36 13.80 -21.60
CA ASN A 121 -9.54 14.04 -20.17
C ASN A 121 -8.20 14.18 -19.43
N ILE A 122 -7.08 13.85 -20.09
CA ILE A 122 -5.74 13.93 -19.49
C ILE A 122 -4.97 15.13 -20.04
N GLU A 123 -4.61 16.03 -19.14
CA GLU A 123 -3.77 17.20 -19.43
C GLU A 123 -2.40 17.11 -18.74
N LEU A 124 -1.40 17.75 -19.36
CA LEU A 124 -0.09 17.92 -18.78
C LEU A 124 -0.11 19.15 -17.88
N MET A 125 0.19 18.97 -16.60
CA MET A 125 0.42 20.05 -15.66
C MET A 125 1.81 19.96 -15.05
N SER A 126 2.36 21.09 -14.63
CA SER A 126 3.50 21.07 -13.72
C SER A 126 3.05 20.72 -12.29
N PHE A 127 3.98 20.19 -11.50
CA PHE A 127 3.75 19.89 -10.08
C PHE A 127 3.23 21.10 -9.29
N SER A 128 3.76 22.29 -9.56
CA SER A 128 3.36 23.53 -8.89
C SER A 128 1.93 23.94 -9.25
N GLU A 129 1.56 23.87 -10.52
CA GLU A 129 0.21 24.20 -10.97
C GLU A 129 -0.82 23.24 -10.39
N HIS A 130 -0.54 21.94 -10.45
CA HIS A 130 -1.40 20.89 -9.90
C HIS A 130 -1.58 21.04 -8.39
N SER A 131 -0.50 21.35 -7.66
CA SER A 131 -0.57 21.58 -6.21
C SER A 131 -1.40 22.83 -5.87
N ARG A 132 -1.26 23.90 -6.67
CA ARG A 132 -2.03 25.14 -6.49
C ARG A 132 -3.52 24.94 -6.77
N LEU A 133 -3.86 24.16 -7.80
CA LEU A 133 -5.24 23.83 -8.13
C LEU A 133 -5.93 23.11 -6.97
N HIS A 134 -5.35 22.02 -6.48
CA HIS A 134 -5.92 21.28 -5.35
C HIS A 134 -5.92 22.06 -4.02
N ALA A 135 -4.97 22.97 -3.82
CA ALA A 135 -4.99 23.86 -2.67
C ALA A 135 -6.18 24.83 -2.73
N LYS A 136 -6.51 25.33 -3.94
CA LYS A 136 -7.66 26.21 -4.17
C LYS A 136 -8.98 25.46 -4.00
N GLU A 137 -9.14 24.29 -4.62
CA GLU A 137 -10.35 23.45 -4.48
C GLU A 137 -10.65 23.14 -3.01
N LYS A 138 -9.65 22.72 -2.24
CA LYS A 138 -9.80 22.48 -0.80
C LYS A 138 -10.16 23.73 -0.01
N TRP A 139 -9.76 24.91 -0.46
CA TRP A 139 -10.10 26.17 0.20
C TRP A 139 -11.56 26.56 -0.07
N GLU A 140 -12.04 26.35 -1.29
CA GLU A 140 -13.43 26.57 -1.70
C GLU A 140 -14.38 25.56 -1.01
N GLU A 141 -14.03 24.28 -0.95
CA GLU A 141 -14.79 23.24 -0.23
C GLU A 141 -14.96 23.55 1.27
N ARG A 142 -13.97 24.21 1.87
CA ARG A 142 -13.99 24.58 3.31
C ARG A 142 -14.76 25.89 3.57
N GLY A 143 -15.43 26.42 2.54
CA GLY A 143 -16.39 27.52 2.67
C GLY A 143 -15.82 28.92 2.45
N GLY A 144 -14.54 29.06 2.08
CA GLY A 144 -13.90 30.36 1.90
C GLY A 144 -14.00 31.28 3.13
N PHE A 145 -13.47 32.50 3.02
CA PHE A 145 -13.60 33.50 4.08
C PHE A 145 -15.00 34.15 4.00
N VAL A 146 -15.87 33.84 4.96
CA VAL A 146 -17.12 34.58 5.16
C VAL A 146 -16.76 35.90 5.86
N THR A 147 -16.64 36.98 5.09
CA THR A 147 -16.66 38.34 5.65
C THR A 147 -18.06 38.54 6.25
N ILE A 148 -18.12 38.65 7.58
CA ILE A 148 -19.35 38.94 8.34
C ILE A 148 -19.72 40.40 8.19
#